data_AF-A0A6N9Q8Y7-F1
#
_entry.id   AF-A0A6N9Q8Y7-F1
#
_cell.length_a   1.000
_cell.length_b   1.000
_cell.length_c   1.000
_cell.angle_alpha   90.00
_cell.angle_beta   90.00
_cell.angle_gamma   90.00
#
_symmetry.space_group_name_H-M   'P 1'
#
loop_
_entity.id
_entity.type
_entity.pdbx_description
1 polymer ?
#
loop_
_entity_poly.entity_id
_entity_poly.type
_entity_poly.pdbx_seq_one_letter_code
_entity_poly.pdbx_strand_id
1 'polypeptide(L)'
;MKEVTYVIGAIAGLIFGGAAGQLKNFLIWQKYLKAHAAENSGTDSLGGLYARSFISYAVNILVLAAAFFMREVMPFDGIAFLIGTAVGLTIMNKVLALGQKKQEDRRKEQG
;
A
#
# COMPACT_ATOMS: atom_id res chain seq x y z
N MET A 1 -6.71 10.68 30.07
CA MET A 1 -6.73 11.39 28.77
C MET A 1 -5.67 10.87 27.80
N LYS A 2 -4.39 10.73 28.18
CA LYS A 2 -3.31 10.20 27.30
C LYS A 2 -3.61 8.84 26.63
N GLU A 3 -4.19 7.90 27.37
CA GLU A 3 -4.59 6.57 26.87
C GLU A 3 -5.57 6.65 25.69
N VAL A 4 -6.59 7.50 25.81
CA VAL A 4 -7.62 7.69 24.77
C VAL A 4 -7.00 8.33 23.53
N THR A 5 -6.13 9.32 23.73
CA THR A 5 -5.40 10.00 22.65
C THR A 5 -4.44 9.05 21.91
N TYR A 6 -3.89 8.07 22.61
CA TYR A 6 -3.05 7.01 22.05
C TYR A 6 -3.86 6.03 21.19
N VAL A 7 -4.99 5.54 21.71
CA VAL A 7 -5.88 4.63 20.95
C VAL A 7 -6.43 5.31 19.70
N ILE A 8 -6.86 6.58 19.82
CA ILE A 8 -7.34 7.36 18.68
C ILE A 8 -6.21 7.55 17.65
N GLY A 9 -5.00 7.87 18.09
CA GLY A 9 -3.84 7.98 17.21
C GLY A 9 -3.57 6.67 16.45
N ALA A 10 -3.58 5.54 17.15
CA ALA A 10 -3.37 4.22 16.53
C ALA A 10 -4.46 3.87 15.50
N ILE A 11 -5.73 4.13 15.80
CA ILE A 11 -6.85 3.87 14.87
C ILE A 11 -6.77 4.80 13.65
N ALA A 12 -6.52 6.10 13.87
CA ALA A 12 -6.36 7.06 12.78
C ALA A 12 -5.19 6.68 11.87
N GLY A 13 -4.07 6.22 12.46
CA GLY A 13 -2.93 5.69 11.73
C GLY A 13 -3.30 4.47 10.90
N LEU A 14 -4.00 3.52 11.49
CA LEU A 14 -4.47 2.30 10.81
C LEU A 14 -5.32 2.62 9.57
N ILE A 15 -6.27 3.54 9.71
CA ILE A 15 -7.14 3.98 8.61
C ILE A 15 -6.31 4.69 7.54
N PHE A 16 -5.43 5.61 7.94
CA PHE A 16 -4.57 6.36 7.01
C PHE A 16 -3.63 5.42 6.23
N GLY A 17 -2.93 4.51 6.91
CA GLY A 17 -2.06 3.53 6.30
C GLY A 17 -2.81 2.55 5.39
N GLY A 18 -4.00 2.12 5.79
CA GLY A 18 -4.88 1.29 4.96
C GLY A 18 -5.31 2.02 3.67
N ALA A 19 -5.80 3.26 3.80
CA ALA A 19 -6.23 4.07 2.66
C ALA A 19 -5.08 4.40 1.70
N ALA A 20 -3.92 4.75 2.23
CA ALA A 20 -2.72 5.01 1.44
C ALA A 20 -2.21 3.74 0.73
N GLY A 21 -2.26 2.58 1.40
CA GLY A 21 -1.96 1.29 0.80
C GLY A 21 -2.92 0.92 -0.35
N GLN A 22 -4.21 1.20 -0.19
CA GLN A 22 -5.23 1.08 -1.25
C GLN A 22 -4.95 2.00 -2.43
N LEU A 23 -4.71 3.28 -2.16
CA LEU A 23 -4.50 4.30 -3.19
C LEU A 23 -3.25 3.99 -4.01
N LYS A 24 -2.15 3.62 -3.35
CA LYS A 24 -0.95 3.10 -4.00
C LYS A 24 -1.28 1.94 -4.92
N ASN A 25 -2.03 0.96 -4.42
CA ASN A 25 -2.38 -0.20 -5.23
C ASN A 25 -3.23 0.17 -6.42
N PHE A 26 -4.21 1.06 -6.26
CA PHE A 26 -5.01 1.56 -7.37
C PHE A 26 -4.16 2.29 -8.43
N LEU A 27 -3.25 3.17 -8.00
CA LEU A 27 -2.36 3.91 -8.91
C LEU A 27 -1.34 3.02 -9.62
N ILE A 28 -0.71 2.09 -8.90
CA ILE A 28 0.22 1.12 -9.47
C ILE A 28 -0.54 0.17 -10.41
N TRP A 29 -1.73 -0.28 -10.03
CA TRP A 29 -2.57 -1.17 -10.85
C TRP A 29 -3.09 -0.50 -12.12
N GLN A 30 -3.51 0.78 -12.05
CA GLN A 30 -3.89 1.54 -13.24
C GLN A 30 -2.71 1.79 -14.17
N LYS A 31 -1.53 2.13 -13.63
CA LYS A 31 -0.32 2.27 -14.44
C LYS A 31 0.12 0.93 -15.04
N TYR A 32 -0.06 -0.17 -14.30
CA TYR A 32 0.23 -1.53 -14.76
C TYR A 32 -0.72 -1.99 -15.87
N LEU A 33 -2.03 -1.76 -15.74
CA LEU A 33 -3.00 -2.02 -16.81
C LEU A 33 -2.67 -1.21 -18.07
N LYS A 34 -2.25 0.04 -17.93
CA LYS A 34 -1.78 0.85 -19.07
C LYS A 34 -0.45 0.34 -19.65
N ALA A 35 0.48 -0.13 -18.83
CA ALA A 35 1.75 -0.68 -19.29
C ALA A 35 1.56 -2.04 -19.99
N HIS A 36 0.76 -2.95 -19.42
CA HIS A 36 0.45 -4.25 -20.05
C HIS A 36 -0.47 -4.13 -21.27
N ALA A 37 -1.34 -3.11 -21.34
CA ALA A 37 -2.09 -2.84 -22.57
C ALA A 37 -1.19 -2.33 -23.71
N ALA A 38 -0.06 -1.69 -23.38
CA ALA A 38 0.95 -1.28 -24.35
C ALA A 38 1.91 -2.44 -24.72
N GLU A 39 2.13 -3.39 -23.81
CA GLU A 39 3.11 -4.48 -23.92
C GLU A 39 2.47 -5.83 -24.33
N ASN A 40 1.58 -5.82 -25.33
CA ASN A 40 1.20 -7.03 -26.07
C ASN A 40 2.34 -7.48 -27.03
N SER A 41 3.57 -7.51 -26.55
CA SER A 41 4.73 -7.99 -27.29
C SER A 41 5.71 -8.64 -26.32
N GLY A 42 5.39 -9.89 -25.98
CA GLY A 42 6.26 -10.95 -25.47
C GLY A 42 7.50 -10.54 -24.67
N THR A 43 7.47 -10.79 -23.36
CA THR A 43 8.44 -11.66 -22.66
C THR A 43 8.12 -11.65 -21.17
N ASP A 44 8.10 -12.83 -20.56
CA ASP A 44 8.03 -13.06 -19.11
C ASP A 44 9.25 -12.45 -18.40
N SER A 45 9.30 -11.12 -18.27
CA SER A 45 10.48 -10.45 -17.75
C SER A 45 10.42 -10.36 -16.22
N LEU A 46 11.28 -11.15 -15.57
CA LEU A 46 11.65 -11.01 -14.15
C LEU A 46 11.91 -9.53 -13.77
N GLY A 47 12.39 -8.71 -14.71
CA GLY A 47 12.58 -7.26 -14.53
C GLY A 47 11.30 -6.48 -14.17
N GLY A 48 10.14 -6.86 -14.71
CA GLY A 48 8.86 -6.24 -14.36
C GLY A 48 8.45 -6.49 -12.90
N LEU A 49 8.78 -7.66 -12.35
CA LEU A 49 8.53 -8.01 -10.94
C LEU A 49 9.44 -7.22 -9.97
N TYR A 50 10.72 -7.05 -10.33
CA TYR A 50 11.65 -6.26 -9.51
C TYR A 50 11.30 -4.76 -9.54
N ALA A 51 10.97 -4.21 -10.71
CA ALA A 51 10.53 -2.82 -10.85
C ALA A 51 9.25 -2.56 -10.02
N ARG A 52 8.30 -3.50 -10.04
CA ARG A 52 7.09 -3.44 -9.22
C ARG A 52 7.40 -3.42 -7.73
N SER A 53 8.31 -4.26 -7.27
CA SER A 53 8.72 -4.33 -5.87
C SER A 53 9.42 -3.03 -5.44
N PHE A 54 10.29 -2.48 -6.29
CA PHE A 54 11.00 -1.23 -6.01
C PHE A 54 10.04 -0.04 -5.88
N ILE A 55 9.13 0.16 -6.84
CA ILE A 55 8.11 1.22 -6.80
C ILE A 55 7.21 1.03 -5.57
N SER A 56 6.86 -0.21 -5.25
CA SER A 56 6.06 -0.54 -4.08
C SER A 56 6.72 -0.11 -2.77
N TYR A 57 8.02 -0.38 -2.60
CA TYR A 57 8.79 0.06 -1.44
C TYR A 57 8.97 1.58 -1.40
N ALA A 58 9.27 2.22 -2.54
CA ALA A 58 9.41 3.67 -2.62
C ALA A 58 8.13 4.39 -2.18
N VAL A 59 6.95 3.94 -2.65
CA VAL A 59 5.67 4.52 -2.21
C VAL A 59 5.40 4.24 -0.74
N ASN A 60 5.74 3.04 -0.22
CA ASN A 60 5.59 2.77 1.21
C ASN A 60 6.43 3.73 2.07
N ILE A 61 7.68 3.98 1.67
CA ILE A 61 8.58 4.94 2.35
C ILE A 61 7.98 6.35 2.28
N LEU A 62 7.47 6.78 1.11
CA LEU A 62 6.85 8.08 0.95
C LEU A 62 5.59 8.25 1.82
N VAL A 63 4.73 7.23 1.90
CA VAL A 63 3.56 7.27 2.79
C VAL A 63 3.98 7.36 4.25
N LEU A 64 5.00 6.60 4.65
CA LEU A 64 5.49 6.64 6.02
C LEU A 64 6.13 8.00 6.36
N ALA A 65 6.86 8.59 5.42
CA ALA A 65 7.40 9.94 5.54
C ALA A 65 6.28 11.00 5.64
N ALA A 66 5.24 10.90 4.81
CA ALA A 66 4.08 11.79 4.89
C ALA A 66 3.37 11.66 6.25
N ALA A 67 3.20 10.43 6.74
CA ALA A 67 2.64 10.19 8.07
C ALA A 67 3.51 10.78 9.19
N PHE A 68 4.84 10.72 9.04
CA PHE A 68 5.78 11.33 9.98
C PHE A 68 5.61 12.85 10.05
N PHE A 69 5.50 13.52 8.90
CA PHE A 69 5.25 14.97 8.86
C PHE A 69 3.86 15.34 9.39
N MET A 70 2.83 14.52 9.11
CA MET A 70 1.48 14.76 9.63
C MET A 70 1.39 14.59 11.16
N ARG A 71 2.31 13.86 11.78
CA ARG A 71 2.25 13.60 13.23
C ARG A 71 2.28 14.89 14.06
N GLU A 72 2.95 15.96 13.61
CA GLU A 72 3.00 17.24 14.34
C GLU A 72 1.72 18.07 14.21
N VAL A 73 0.92 17.84 13.17
CA VAL A 73 -0.31 18.59 12.89
C VAL A 73 -1.52 17.95 13.59
N MET A 74 -1.41 16.67 13.97
CA MET A 74 -2.54 15.89 14.49
C MET A 74 -2.75 16.14 15.99
N PRO A 75 -4.00 16.32 16.46
CA PRO A 75 -4.31 16.55 17.88
C PRO A 75 -4.24 15.28 18.74
N PHE A 76 -3.55 14.23 18.28
CA PHE A 76 -3.43 12.93 18.93
C PHE A 76 -2.02 12.37 18.91
N ASP A 77 -1.78 11.24 19.59
CA ASP A 77 -0.42 10.72 19.77
C ASP A 77 0.22 10.33 18.44
N GLY A 78 1.23 11.11 18.05
CA GLY A 78 1.88 10.96 16.75
C GLY A 78 2.70 9.67 16.62
N ILE A 79 3.18 9.09 17.72
CA ILE A 79 3.89 7.81 17.68
C ILE A 79 2.89 6.67 17.45
N ALA A 80 1.77 6.67 18.17
CA ALA A 80 0.69 5.73 17.95
C ALA A 80 0.16 5.79 16.52
N PHE A 81 0.02 7.01 15.96
CA PHE A 81 -0.36 7.23 14.57
C PHE A 81 0.64 6.62 13.57
N LEU A 82 1.94 6.79 13.79
CA LEU A 82 2.98 6.19 12.95
C LEU A 82 2.95 4.66 13.00
N ILE A 83 2.81 4.08 14.20
CA ILE A 83 2.72 2.63 14.39
C ILE A 83 1.46 2.10 13.69
N GLY A 84 0.31 2.72 13.92
CA GLY A 84 -0.95 2.38 13.26
C GLY A 84 -0.83 2.43 11.74
N THR A 85 -0.17 3.47 11.21
CA THR A 85 0.06 3.64 9.77
C THR A 85 0.91 2.49 9.21
N ALA A 86 2.02 2.15 9.85
CA ALA A 86 2.88 1.05 9.41
C ALA A 86 2.14 -0.30 9.42
N VAL A 87 1.34 -0.56 10.45
CA VAL A 87 0.52 -1.77 10.57
C VAL A 87 -0.53 -1.81 9.47
N GLY A 88 -1.27 -0.71 9.27
CA GLY A 88 -2.28 -0.59 8.20
C GLY A 88 -1.69 -0.80 6.81
N LEU A 89 -0.52 -0.22 6.55
CA LEU A 89 0.21 -0.41 5.30
C LEU A 89 0.57 -1.88 5.06
N THR A 90 1.03 -2.56 6.10
CA THR A 90 1.49 -3.95 6.04
C THR A 90 0.32 -4.91 5.81
N ILE A 91 -0.77 -4.74 6.58
CA ILE A 91 -1.99 -5.52 6.42
C ILE A 91 -2.54 -5.34 5.00
N MET A 92 -2.63 -4.09 4.53
CA MET A 92 -3.21 -3.83 3.22
C MET A 92 -2.35 -4.38 2.08
N ASN A 93 -1.03 -4.26 2.17
CA ASN A 93 -0.13 -4.90 1.20
C ASN A 93 -0.33 -6.43 1.14
N LYS A 94 -0.54 -7.11 2.29
CA LYS A 94 -0.85 -8.56 2.31
C LYS A 94 -2.21 -8.89 1.71
N VAL A 95 -3.26 -8.17 2.09
CA VAL A 95 -4.63 -8.39 1.59
C VAL A 95 -4.67 -8.23 0.08
N LEU A 96 -4.01 -7.20 -0.44
CA LEU A 96 -3.95 -6.93 -1.87
C LEU A 96 -3.12 -7.96 -2.63
N ALA A 97 -1.96 -8.38 -2.09
CA ALA A 97 -1.17 -9.45 -2.70
C ALA A 97 -1.95 -10.77 -2.82
N LEU A 98 -2.74 -11.13 -1.80
CA LEU A 98 -3.63 -12.28 -1.83
C LEU A 98 -4.75 -12.13 -2.86
N GLY A 99 -5.34 -10.94 -2.97
CA GLY A 99 -6.36 -10.63 -3.98
C GLY A 99 -5.84 -10.74 -5.41
N GLN A 100 -4.60 -10.32 -5.64
CA GLN A 100 -3.94 -10.39 -6.95
C GLN A 100 -3.61 -11.82 -7.36
N LYS A 101 -3.07 -12.63 -6.43
CA LYS A 101 -2.82 -14.06 -6.68
C LYS A 101 -4.11 -14.78 -7.09
N LYS A 102 -5.22 -14.50 -6.39
CA LYS A 102 -6.54 -15.08 -6.69
C LYS A 102 -7.10 -14.63 -8.06
N GLN A 103 -6.77 -13.44 -8.53
CA GLN A 103 -7.16 -12.98 -9.87
C GLN A 103 -6.34 -13.65 -10.97
N GLU A 104 -5.04 -13.84 -10.74
CA GLU A 104 -4.14 -14.52 -11.68
C GLU A 104 -4.52 -15.99 -11.86
N ASP A 105 -4.84 -16.70 -10.77
CA ASP A 105 -5.28 -18.10 -10.80
C ASP A 105 -6.58 -18.27 -11.61
N ARG A 106 -7.57 -17.40 -11.41
CA ARG A 106 -8.82 -17.44 -12.20
C ARG A 106 -8.66 -17.11 -13.68
N ARG A 107 -7.64 -16.33 -14.04
CA ARG A 107 -7.35 -16.02 -15.45
C ARG A 107 -6.71 -17.21 -16.16
N LYS A 108 -5.94 -18.05 -15.45
CA LYS A 108 -5.33 -19.29 -15.97
C LYS A 108 -6.33 -20.44 -16.10
N GLU A 109 -7.41 -20.44 -15.33
CA GLU A 109 -8.49 -21.45 -15.45
C GLU A 109 -9.46 -21.18 -16.62
N GLN A 110 -9.42 -19.98 -17.22
CA GLN A 110 -10.35 -19.56 -18.29
C GLN A 110 -9.70 -19.44 -19.68
N GLY A 111 -8.38 -19.67 -19.80
CA GLY A 111 -7.64 -19.67 -21.07
C GLY A 111 -7.13 -21.07 -21.40
#